data_AF-A0A9Q0UEQ1-F1
#
_entry.id   AF-A0A9Q0UEQ1-F1
#
_cell.length_a   1.000
_cell.length_b   1.000
_cell.length_c   1.000
_cell.angle_alpha   90.00
_cell.angle_beta   90.00
_cell.angle_gamma   90.00
#
_symmetry.space_group_name_H-M   'P 1'
#
loop_
_entity.id
_entity.type
_entity.pdbx_description
1 polymer ?
#
loop_
_entity_poly.entity_id
_entity_poly.type
_entity_poly.pdbx_seq_one_letter_code
_entity_poly.pdbx_strand_id
1 'polypeptide(L)'
;MAVSPASMPENPIESRAPPPSPIASGRRSSVTNDEVLTEFLEHSLRVPDLILPDNFFPKQKTVETPPRIDWQSLNSKESNSVLKTLDSIARIGCFQLVNFGIPK
;
A
#
# COMPACT_ATOMS: atom_id res chain seq x y z
N MET A 1 -16.32 -25.34 -51.27
CA MET A 1 -17.47 -24.61 -50.68
C MET A 1 -17.24 -24.51 -49.19
N ALA A 2 -17.26 -23.29 -48.65
CA ALA A 2 -16.86 -22.98 -47.29
C ALA A 2 -17.94 -23.40 -46.28
N VAL A 3 -17.53 -24.03 -45.17
CA VAL A 3 -18.37 -24.15 -43.98
C VAL A 3 -18.01 -22.96 -43.08
N SER A 4 -18.99 -22.11 -42.79
CA SER A 4 -18.82 -20.99 -41.86
C SER A 4 -19.11 -21.49 -40.45
N PRO A 5 -18.27 -21.23 -39.42
CA PRO A 5 -18.65 -21.50 -38.05
C PRO A 5 -19.61 -20.41 -37.56
N ALA A 6 -20.66 -20.83 -36.86
CA ALA A 6 -21.68 -19.98 -36.27
C ALA A 6 -21.08 -18.99 -35.24
N SER A 7 -21.57 -17.75 -35.26
CA SER A 7 -21.28 -16.74 -34.23
C SER A 7 -21.94 -17.15 -32.91
N MET A 8 -21.16 -17.24 -31.83
CA MET A 8 -21.70 -17.33 -30.48
C MET A 8 -22.37 -16.00 -30.12
N PRO A 9 -23.58 -15.99 -29.53
CA PRO A 9 -24.13 -14.76 -29.00
C PRO A 9 -23.33 -14.36 -27.75
N GLU A 10 -22.82 -13.13 -27.75
CA GLU A 10 -22.31 -12.47 -26.54
C GLU A 10 -23.41 -12.51 -25.49
N ASN A 11 -23.17 -13.24 -24.39
CA ASN A 11 -24.01 -13.14 -23.21
C ASN A 11 -23.77 -11.76 -22.61
N PRO A 12 -24.77 -10.86 -22.54
CA PRO A 12 -24.65 -9.74 -21.63
C PRO A 12 -24.62 -10.35 -20.24
N ILE A 13 -23.63 -10.00 -19.43
CA ILE A 13 -23.67 -10.28 -18.01
C ILE A 13 -24.83 -9.44 -17.46
N GLU A 14 -26.05 -9.97 -17.52
CA GLU A 14 -27.19 -9.42 -16.79
C GLU A 14 -26.86 -9.60 -15.31
N SER A 15 -26.38 -8.52 -14.70
CA SER A 15 -26.10 -8.45 -13.28
C SER A 15 -27.38 -8.83 -12.52
N ARG A 16 -27.42 -10.07 -12.03
CA ARG A 16 -28.50 -10.61 -11.20
C ARG A 16 -28.61 -9.92 -9.83
N ALA A 17 -27.71 -8.99 -9.53
CA ALA A 17 -27.84 -8.14 -8.36
C ALA A 17 -28.97 -7.13 -8.61
N PRO A 18 -29.89 -6.93 -7.66
CA PRO A 18 -30.78 -5.78 -7.73
C PRO A 18 -29.92 -4.51 -7.90
N PRO A 19 -30.36 -3.53 -8.71
CA PRO A 19 -29.61 -2.29 -8.89
C PRO A 19 -29.24 -1.73 -7.52
N PRO A 20 -28.00 -1.23 -7.34
CA PRO A 20 -27.59 -0.67 -6.06
C PRO A 20 -28.62 0.39 -5.66
N SER A 21 -29.07 0.35 -4.41
CA SER A 21 -30.05 1.29 -3.88
C SER A 21 -29.64 2.72 -4.25
N PRO A 22 -30.57 3.57 -4.74
CA PRO A 22 -30.23 4.94 -5.10
C PRO A 22 -29.59 5.64 -3.91
N ILE A 23 -28.32 6.01 -4.05
CA ILE A 23 -27.69 6.94 -3.13
C ILE A 23 -28.35 8.28 -3.43
N ALA A 24 -29.01 8.88 -2.44
CA ALA A 24 -29.56 10.23 -2.59
C ALA A 24 -28.45 11.11 -3.17
N SER A 25 -28.64 11.63 -4.38
CA SER A 25 -27.77 12.64 -4.98
C SER A 25 -28.01 13.97 -4.25
N GLY A 26 -27.75 13.95 -2.95
CA GLY A 26 -27.87 15.04 -2.00
C GLY A 26 -26.49 15.23 -1.40
N ARG A 27 -25.69 16.03 -2.11
CA ARG A 27 -24.68 16.95 -1.55
C ARG A 27 -24.19 16.59 -0.14
N ARG A 28 -22.98 16.00 -0.07
CA ARG A 28 -21.98 16.02 1.01
C ARG A 28 -22.48 15.68 2.44
N SER A 29 -21.88 14.64 3.02
CA SER A 29 -21.85 14.34 4.47
C SER A 29 -23.20 14.32 5.21
N SER A 30 -23.66 13.13 5.63
CA SER A 30 -24.88 12.93 6.45
C SER A 30 -24.76 13.40 7.90
N VAL A 31 -23.96 14.44 8.18
CA VAL A 31 -23.71 14.95 9.53
C VAL A 31 -24.55 16.19 9.72
N THR A 32 -25.41 16.17 10.74
CA THR A 32 -26.38 17.24 11.05
C THR A 32 -25.72 18.61 11.27
N ASN A 33 -24.42 18.64 11.59
CA ASN A 33 -23.62 19.84 11.81
C ASN A 33 -22.36 19.79 10.94
N ASP A 34 -22.52 19.74 9.62
CA ASP A 34 -21.41 19.72 8.65
C ASP A 34 -20.46 20.90 8.84
N GLU A 35 -20.98 22.07 9.21
CA GLU A 35 -20.20 23.29 9.50
C GLU A 35 -19.27 23.10 10.71
N VAL A 36 -19.79 22.54 11.82
CA VAL A 36 -19.01 22.28 13.03
C VAL A 36 -17.96 21.20 12.80
N LEU A 37 -18.31 20.15 12.04
CA LEU A 37 -17.35 19.10 11.68
C LEU A 37 -16.25 19.65 10.76
N THR A 38 -16.63 20.48 9.79
CA THR A 38 -15.68 21.11 8.85
C THR A 38 -14.74 22.03 9.61
N GLU A 39 -15.27 22.92 10.46
CA GLU A 39 -14.47 23.79 11.32
C GLU A 39 -13.54 22.96 12.22
N PHE A 40 -14.04 21.90 12.85
CA PHE A 40 -13.22 21.02 13.66
C PHE A 40 -12.09 20.38 12.85
N LEU A 41 -12.37 19.87 11.65
CA LEU A 41 -11.35 19.24 10.81
C LEU A 41 -10.32 20.27 10.31
N GLU A 42 -10.75 21.44 9.88
CA GLU A 42 -9.86 22.54 9.47
C GLU A 42 -8.91 22.96 10.62
N HIS A 43 -9.39 23.03 11.86
CA HIS A 43 -8.60 23.45 13.01
C HIS A 43 -7.83 22.29 13.70
N SER A 44 -8.23 21.03 13.45
CA SER A 44 -7.59 19.83 14.04
C SER A 44 -6.56 19.18 13.13
N LEU A 45 -6.54 19.51 11.83
CA LEU A 45 -5.54 19.04 10.88
C LEU A 45 -4.17 19.65 11.20
N ARG A 46 -3.47 19.03 12.15
CA ARG A 46 -2.06 19.28 12.44
C ARG A 46 -1.18 18.40 11.56
N VAL A 47 -1.35 18.50 10.24
CA VAL A 47 -0.45 17.82 9.30
C VAL A 47 0.82 18.67 9.20
N PRO A 48 1.98 18.17 9.66
CA PRO A 48 3.22 18.92 9.51
C PRO A 48 3.60 19.00 8.04
N ASP A 49 4.01 20.19 7.59
CA ASP A 49 4.62 20.35 6.28
C ASP A 49 5.99 19.68 6.29
N LEU A 50 6.10 18.57 5.57
CA LEU A 50 7.36 17.85 5.40
C LEU A 50 8.14 18.47 4.25
N ILE A 51 9.40 18.79 4.50
CA ILE A 51 10.32 19.23 3.44
C ILE A 51 10.67 18.01 2.60
N LEU A 52 10.37 18.08 1.31
CA LEU A 52 10.82 17.07 0.35
C LEU A 52 12.35 17.00 0.39
N PRO A 53 12.95 15.79 0.48
CA PRO A 53 14.39 15.67 0.42
C PRO A 53 14.92 16.32 -0.86
N ASP A 54 15.87 17.25 -0.73
CA ASP A 54 16.35 18.12 -1.81
C ASP A 54 16.91 17.39 -3.04
N ASN A 55 17.17 16.08 -2.94
CA ASN A 55 17.87 15.36 -3.98
C ASN A 55 17.34 13.93 -4.13
N PHE A 56 17.01 13.58 -5.37
CA PHE A 56 17.07 12.23 -5.96
C PHE A 56 18.43 11.51 -5.77
N PHE A 57 19.39 12.08 -5.02
CA PHE A 57 20.73 11.56 -4.80
C PHE A 57 21.18 11.77 -3.35
N PRO A 58 21.79 10.75 -2.71
CA PRO A 58 22.08 10.73 -1.28
C PRO A 58 23.23 11.68 -0.94
N LYS A 59 22.91 12.95 -0.66
CA LYS A 59 23.88 13.94 -0.16
C LYS A 59 23.68 14.31 1.32
N GLN A 60 22.59 13.86 1.94
CA GLN A 60 22.47 13.86 3.39
C GLN A 60 23.11 12.58 3.92
N LYS A 61 24.03 12.77 4.88
CA LYS A 61 24.82 11.75 5.60
C LYS A 61 24.18 10.37 5.49
N THR A 62 24.82 9.53 4.70
CA THR A 62 24.51 8.11 4.46
C THR A 62 23.67 7.52 5.59
N VAL A 63 22.35 7.54 5.43
CA VAL A 63 21.53 6.52 6.08
C VAL A 63 22.10 5.24 5.49
N GLU A 64 22.87 4.49 6.29
CA GLU A 64 23.43 3.21 5.87
C GLU A 64 22.30 2.44 5.20
N THR A 65 22.51 1.99 3.97
CA THR A 65 21.46 1.28 3.25
C THR A 65 21.09 0.06 4.10
N PRO A 66 19.80 -0.12 4.46
CA PRO A 66 19.42 -1.22 5.33
C PRO A 66 19.89 -2.55 4.72
N PRO A 67 20.51 -3.44 5.51
CA PRO A 67 21.04 -4.69 5.00
C PRO A 67 19.92 -5.59 4.49
N ARG A 68 20.25 -6.39 3.47
CA ARG A 68 19.37 -7.44 2.96
C ARG A 68 19.57 -8.71 3.76
N ILE A 69 18.48 -9.25 4.28
CA ILE A 69 18.47 -10.47 5.08
C ILE A 69 17.65 -11.51 4.35
N ASP A 70 18.26 -12.66 4.12
CA ASP A 70 17.61 -13.79 3.46
C ASP A 70 16.69 -14.53 4.44
N TRP A 71 15.44 -14.73 4.02
CA TRP A 71 14.45 -15.43 4.83
C TRP A 71 14.84 -16.89 5.11
N GLN A 72 15.44 -17.59 4.16
CA GLN A 72 15.82 -19.00 4.34
C GLN A 72 16.93 -19.13 5.38
N SER A 73 17.93 -18.25 5.37
CA SER A 73 18.97 -18.20 6.41
C SER A 73 18.41 -17.91 7.81
N LEU A 74 17.41 -17.03 7.90
CA LEU A 74 16.71 -16.78 9.17
C LEU A 74 15.91 -18.00 9.63
N ASN A 75 15.19 -18.64 8.69
CA ASN A 75 14.37 -19.81 8.98
C ASN A 75 15.22 -21.02 9.40
N SER A 76 16.41 -21.20 8.83
CA SER A 76 17.39 -22.20 9.25
C SER A 76 18.11 -21.84 10.57
N LYS A 77 17.76 -20.70 11.19
CA LYS A 77 18.37 -20.16 12.42
C LYS A 77 19.90 -20.09 12.34
N GLU A 78 20.42 -19.75 11.16
CA GLU A 78 21.85 -19.57 10.99
C GLU A 78 22.31 -18.43 11.90
N SER A 79 23.21 -18.71 12.85
CA SER A 79 23.57 -17.77 13.92
C SER A 79 24.04 -16.41 13.38
N ASN A 80 24.73 -16.41 12.25
CA ASN A 80 25.18 -15.20 11.56
C ASN A 80 24.02 -14.34 11.04
N SER A 81 22.95 -14.95 10.53
CA SER A 81 21.78 -14.23 10.01
C SER A 81 20.97 -13.57 11.12
N VAL A 82 20.80 -14.27 12.25
CA VAL A 82 20.11 -13.76 13.43
C VAL A 82 20.88 -12.59 14.03
N LEU A 83 22.20 -12.72 14.18
CA LEU A 83 23.06 -11.64 14.69
C LEU A 83 23.04 -10.42 13.78
N LYS A 84 23.10 -10.58 12.45
CA LYS A 84 22.97 -9.47 11.49
C LYS A 84 21.62 -8.76 11.59
N THR A 85 20.56 -9.51 11.83
CA THR A 85 19.22 -8.94 12.02
C THR A 85 19.17 -8.07 13.27
N LEU A 86 19.68 -8.59 14.39
CA LEU A 86 19.74 -7.85 15.66
C LEU A 86 20.63 -6.60 15.56
N ASP A 87 21.80 -6.72 14.93
CA ASP A 87 22.71 -5.58 14.70
C ASP A 87 22.04 -4.50 13.85
N SER A 88 21.34 -4.90 12.77
CA SER A 88 20.62 -3.96 11.91
C SER A 88 19.51 -3.23 12.64
N ILE A 89 18.76 -3.93 13.50
CA ILE A 89 17.71 -3.32 14.33
C ILE A 89 18.34 -2.34 15.33
N ALA A 90 19.46 -2.69 15.95
CA ALA A 90 20.12 -1.84 16.93
C ALA A 90 20.74 -0.58 16.31
N ARG A 91 21.30 -0.68 15.10
CA ARG A 91 22.03 0.42 14.43
C ARG A 91 21.16 1.30 13.54
N ILE A 92 20.33 0.67 12.71
CA ILE A 92 19.55 1.33 11.66
C ILE A 92 18.06 1.36 12.01
N GLY A 93 17.59 0.40 12.81
CA GLY A 93 16.16 0.24 13.17
C GLY A 93 15.34 -0.48 12.10
N CYS A 94 15.93 -0.81 10.95
CA CYS A 94 15.26 -1.52 9.86
C CYS A 94 16.24 -2.38 9.06
N PHE A 95 15.69 -3.28 8.25
CA PHE A 95 16.40 -4.14 7.29
C PHE A 95 15.44 -4.52 6.16
N GLN A 96 15.98 -5.01 5.04
CA GLN A 96 15.18 -5.52 3.93
C GLN A 96 15.14 -7.06 3.98
N LEU A 97 13.95 -7.64 4.12
CA LEU A 97 13.78 -9.10 4.01
C LEU A 97 13.67 -9.51 2.53
N VAL A 98 14.45 -10.51 2.12
CA VAL A 98 14.45 -11.06 0.75
C VAL A 98 14.13 -12.55 0.75
N ASN A 99 13.71 -13.08 -0.39
CA ASN A 99 13.38 -14.50 -0.59
C ASN A 99 12.31 -15.05 0.39
N PHE A 100 11.36 -14.19 0.77
CA PHE A 100 10.27 -14.46 1.71
C PHE A 100 9.12 -15.31 1.12
N GLY A 101 9.25 -15.80 -0.11
CA GLY A 101 8.33 -16.78 -0.70
C GLY A 101 6.98 -16.25 -1.17
N ILE A 102 6.75 -14.93 -1.17
CA ILE A 102 5.54 -14.33 -1.73
C ILE A 102 5.78 -14.01 -3.23
N PRO A 103 4.88 -14.43 -4.12
CA PRO A 103 4.98 -14.11 -5.55
C PRO A 103 4.86 -12.60 -5.80
N LYS A 104 5.47 -12.13 -6.90
CA LYS A 104 5.38 -10.73 -7.35
C LYS A 104 4.05 -10.42 -8.02
#